data_AF-A0AAE4LKZ5-F1
#
_entry.id   AF-A0AAE4LKZ5-F1
#
_cell.length_a   1.000
_cell.length_b   1.000
_cell.length_c   1.000
_cell.angle_alpha   90.00
_cell.angle_beta   90.00
_cell.angle_gamma   90.00
#
_symmetry.space_group_name_H-M   'P 1'
#
loop_
_entity.id
_entity.type
_entity.pdbx_description
1 polymer ?
#
loop_
_entity_poly.entity_id
_entity_poly.type
_entity_poly.pdbx_seq_one_letter_code
_entity_poly.pdbx_strand_id
1 'polypeptide(L)' 'MYEDDAIAASGILGIATAERVDGQGKGVKELRFSFRDLDVYLPKLIRAGNRVAVCEPNQTGSGKRV' A
#
# COMPACT_ATOMS: atom_id res chain seq x y z
N MET A 1 -0.11 -0.41 1.29
CA MET A 1 0.82 -1.20 2.15
C MET A 1 0.16 -1.40 3.51
N TYR A 2 0.40 -2.52 4.16
CA TYR A 2 -0.27 -2.91 5.42
C TYR A 2 0.74 -3.29 6.50
N GLU A 3 0.33 -3.19 7.77
CA GLU A 3 1.07 -3.63 8.95
C GLU A 3 2.54 -3.17 8.93
N ASP A 4 3.49 -4.10 8.98
CA ASP A 4 4.93 -3.80 9.05
C ASP A 4 5.44 -3.08 7.80
N ASP A 5 4.91 -3.40 6.61
CA ASP A 5 5.26 -2.70 5.37
C ASP A 5 4.82 -1.23 5.42
N ALA A 6 3.66 -0.96 6.03
CA ALA A 6 3.18 0.42 6.19
C ALA A 6 4.10 1.22 7.13
N ILE A 7 4.59 0.60 8.21
CA ILE A 7 5.51 1.24 9.16
C ILE A 7 6.86 1.49 8.49
N ALA A 8 7.44 0.48 7.83
CA ALA A 8 8.72 0.62 7.13
C ALA A 8 8.66 1.69 6.02
N ALA A 9 7.59 1.67 5.22
CA ALA A 9 7.40 2.66 4.16
C ALA A 9 7.13 4.06 4.71
N SER A 10 6.41 4.20 5.84
CA SER A 10 6.14 5.51 6.44
C SER A 10 7.42 6.24 6.84
N GLY A 11 8.42 5.53 7.38
CA GLY A 11 9.72 6.10 7.73
C GLY A 11 10.52 6.59 6.53
N ILE A 12 10.42 5.90 5.38
CA ILE A 12 11.18 6.25 4.17
C ILE A 12 10.47 7.35 3.36
N LEU A 13 9.13 7.26 3.26
CA LEU A 13 8.34 8.15 2.43
C LEU A 13 7.93 9.44 3.17
N GLY A 14 7.95 9.44 4.50
CA GLY A 14 7.48 10.55 5.33
C GLY A 14 5.95 10.71 5.30
N ILE A 15 5.22 9.65 4.97
CA ILE A 15 3.75 9.64 4.89
C ILE A 15 3.20 9.05 6.17
N ALA A 16 2.20 9.69 6.77
CA ALA A 16 1.53 9.17 7.96
C ALA A 16 0.81 7.85 7.66
N THR A 17 0.92 6.88 8.56
CA THR A 17 0.11 5.66 8.52
C THR A 17 -1.32 5.99 8.95
N ALA A 18 -2.30 5.54 8.19
CA ALA A 18 -3.70 5.53 8.61
C ALA A 18 -4.00 4.22 9.33
N GLU A 19 -5.00 4.22 10.21
CA GLU A 19 -5.54 3.00 10.81
C GLU A 19 -6.90 2.70 10.20
N ARG A 20 -7.07 1.47 9.73
CA ARG A 20 -8.32 0.98 9.17
C ARG A 20 -8.81 -0.19 9.99
N VAL A 21 -10.08 -0.16 10.38
CA VAL A 21 -10.73 -1.33 11.00
C VAL A 21 -11.10 -2.32 9.90
N ASP A 22 -10.66 -3.57 10.06
CA ASP A 22 -11.04 -4.65 9.16
C ASP A 22 -12.47 -5.17 9.44
N GLY A 23 -12.95 -6.11 8.63
CA GLY A 23 -14.27 -6.70 8.82
C GLY A 23 -14.42 -7.54 10.09
N GLN A 24 -13.34 -7.77 10.83
CA GLN A 24 -13.28 -8.53 12.08
C GLN A 24 -13.12 -7.62 13.31
N GLY A 25 -13.10 -6.29 13.12
CA GLY A 25 -12.96 -5.33 14.21
C GLY A 25 -11.50 -5.08 14.65
N LYS A 26 -10.51 -5.64 13.95
CA LYS A 26 -9.09 -5.40 14.23
C LYS A 26 -8.65 -4.11 13.53
N GLY A 27 -7.95 -3.25 14.27
CA GLY A 27 -7.26 -2.09 13.70
C GLY A 27 -6.02 -2.53 12.92
N VAL A 28 -5.96 -2.22 11.64
CA VAL A 28 -4.85 -2.51 10.73
C VAL A 28 -4.21 -1.20 10.32
N LYS A 29 -2.91 -1.06 10.57
CA LYS A 29 -2.15 0.08 10.04
C LYS A 29 -1.98 -0.07 8.54
N GLU A 30 -2.30 0.99 7.81
CA GLU A 30 -2.17 1.04 6.36
C GLU A 30 -1.51 2.35 5.92
N LEU A 31 -0.78 2.26 4.82
CA LEU A 31 -0.22 3.41 4.12
C LEU A 31 -0.77 3.40 2.70
N ARG A 32 -1.34 4.55 2.31
CA ARG A 32 -1.93 4.79 1.00
C ARG A 32 -1.35 6.08 0.41
N PHE A 33 -1.11 6.08 -0.88
CA PHE A 33 -0.74 7.25 -1.66
C PHE A 33 -1.43 7.19 -3.04
N SER A 34 -1.48 8.32 -3.75
CA SER A 34 -2.10 8.37 -5.07
C SER A 34 -1.28 7.58 -6.08
N PHE A 35 -1.93 6.90 -7.02
CA PHE A 35 -1.22 6.19 -8.09
C PHE A 35 -0.25 7.10 -8.87
N ARG A 36 -0.57 8.40 -9.01
CA ARG A 36 0.30 9.37 -9.65
C ARG A 36 1.64 9.57 -8.92
N ASP A 37 1.66 9.37 -7.61
CA ASP A 37 2.86 9.57 -6.80
C ASP A 37 3.78 8.33 -6.79
N LEU A 38 3.38 7.24 -7.46
CA LEU A 38 4.15 6.02 -7.54
C LEU A 38 5.55 6.27 -8.12
N ASP A 39 5.65 7.06 -9.18
CA ASP A 39 6.91 7.40 -9.84
C ASP A 39 7.86 8.21 -8.93
N VAL A 40 7.31 8.90 -7.92
CA VAL A 40 8.08 9.68 -6.94
C VAL A 40 8.55 8.79 -5.78
N TYR A 41 7.74 7.82 -5.37
CA TYR A 41 7.99 7.01 -4.17
C TYR A 41 8.77 5.72 -4.46
N LEU A 42 8.58 5.08 -5.62
CA LEU A 42 9.32 3.88 -5.99
C LEU A 42 10.84 4.10 -5.96
N PRO A 43 11.38 5.18 -6.58
CA PRO A 43 12.82 5.43 -6.55
C PRO A 43 13.35 5.66 -5.14
N LYS A 44 12.55 6.25 -4.23
CA LYS A 44 12.94 6.45 -2.83
C LYS A 44 13.05 5.12 -2.07
N LEU A 45 12.09 4.23 -2.27
CA LEU A 45 12.11 2.89 -1.65
C LEU A 45 13.28 2.05 -2.18
N ILE A 46 13.55 2.09 -3.49
CA ILE A 46 14.68 1.36 -4.10
C ILE A 46 16.02 1.92 -3.59
N ARG A 47 16.17 3.25 -3.52
CA ARG A 47 17.39 3.89 -2.97
C ARG A 47 17.60 3.59 -1.49
N ALA A 48 16.54 3.35 -0.74
CA ALA A 48 16.61 2.87 0.64
C ALA A 48 17.00 1.38 0.74
N GLY A 49 17.19 0.67 -0.37
CA GLY A 49 17.59 -0.73 -0.41
C GLY A 49 16.42 -1.72 -0.41
N ASN A 50 15.18 -1.23 -0.48
CA ASN A 50 14.00 -2.10 -0.47
C ASN A 50 13.67 -2.63 -1.87
N ARG A 51 13.32 -3.92 -1.94
CA ARG A 51 12.71 -4.52 -3.13
C ARG A 51 11.20 -4.37 -3.02
N VAL A 52 10.58 -3.75 -4.02
CA VAL A 52 9.15 -3.42 -4.00
C VAL A 52 8.43 -4.25 -5.06
N ALA A 53 7.39 -4.98 -4.64
CA ALA A 53 6.43 -5.62 -5.54
C ALA A 53 5.25 -4.67 -5.77
N VAL A 54 4.83 -4.52 -7.03
CA VAL A 54 3.67 -3.70 -7.41
C VAL A 54 2.57 -4.64 -7.89
N CYS A 55 1.40 -4.55 -7.26
CA CYS A 55 0.23 -5.35 -7.60
C CYS A 55 -0.88 -4.41 -8.09
N GLU A 56 -1.38 -4.65 -9.30
CA GLU A 56 -2.55 -3.97 -9.86
C GLU A 56 -3.79 -4.87 -9.75
N PRO A 57 -4.99 -4.31 -9.53
CA PRO A 57 -6.21 -5.10 -9.56
C PRO A 57 -6.42 -5.67 -10.97
N ASN A 58 -6.52 -7.00 -11.06
CA ASN A 58 -6.90 -7.65 -12.29
C ASN A 58 -8.39 -7.41 -12.56
N GLN A 59 -8.70 -6.84 -13.72
CA GLN A 59 -10.05 -6.60 -14.18
C GLN A 59 -10.67 -7.93 -14.64
N THR A 60 -10.90 -8.88 -13.73
CA THR A 60 -11.48 -10.17 -14.08
C THR A 60 -12.35 -10.66 -12.93
N GLY A 61 -13.52 -10.03 -12.80
CA GLY A 61 -14.44 -10.29 -11.70
C GLY A 61 -15.80 -9.63 -11.82
N SER A 62 -16.27 -9.28 -13.03
CA SER A 62 -17.71 -9.08 -13.24
C SER A 62 -18.38 -10.45 -13.35
N GLY A 63 -18.53 -11.14 -12.22
CA GLY A 63 -19.42 -12.27 -12.08
C GLY A 63 -20.85 -11.80 -12.28
N LYS A 64 -21.26 -11.66 -13.54
CA LYS A 64 -22.66 -11.53 -13.94
C LYS A 64 -23.33 -12.83 -13.49
N ARG A 65 -24.00 -12.78 -12.33
CA ARG A 65 -24.89 -13.83 -11.87
C ARG A 65 -25.94 -14.03 -12.97
N VAL A 66 -25.84 -15.15 -13.70
CA VAL A 66 -26.92 -15.74 -14.49
C VAL A 66 -27.41 -16.97 -13.75
#